data_AF-X0Y305-F1
#
_entry.id   AF-X0Y305-F1
#
_cell.length_a   1.000
_cell.length_b   1.000
_cell.length_c   1.000
_cell.angle_alpha   90.00
_cell.angle_beta   90.00
_cell.angle_gamma   90.00
#
_symmetry.space_group_name_H-M   'P 1'
#
loop_
_entity.id
_entity.type
_entity.pdbx_description
1 polymer ?
#
loop_
_entity_poly.entity_id
_entity_poly.type
_entity_poly.pdbx_seq_one_letter_code
_entity_poly.pdbx_strand_id
1 'polypeptide(L)'
;LAELAARHGFREAFLNDPDIGGRYSALSLFGLVPAVLLGIDVERLLKRAQTVAIESAKHAPLGENSAVRLGLILAACAVAGRDKATFLLPPEIASFGGWIEQLIAESTGKEGTGILPIVGEPVGPPEAYGDDRLFISFSLRGDAPDENAASELECAGHPIVRIEVDDLYGLGSQFFLWELATAIAGHGLKINPFDQPNVESAKTLAREMVDTFRRTGELPPSESSPLTSGGLVAFLDGIGAPDYLAIHAYLP
;
A
#
# COMPACT_ATOMS: atom_id res chain seq x y z
N LEU A 1 -17.87 -16.94 11.03
CA LEU A 1 -16.81 -16.97 12.08
C LEU A 1 -17.36 -16.60 13.47
N ALA A 2 -18.13 -15.52 13.62
CA ALA A 2 -18.73 -15.14 14.91
C ALA A 2 -19.56 -16.26 15.57
N GLU A 3 -20.43 -16.92 14.80
CA GLU A 3 -21.20 -18.09 15.28
C GLU A 3 -20.30 -19.26 15.71
N LEU A 4 -19.15 -19.45 15.05
CA LEU A 4 -18.17 -20.47 15.42
C LEU A 4 -17.54 -20.11 16.77
N ALA A 5 -17.13 -18.86 16.95
CA ALA A 5 -16.58 -18.37 18.22
C ALA A 5 -17.57 -18.56 19.38
N ALA A 6 -18.85 -18.22 19.16
CA ALA A 6 -19.91 -18.45 20.15
C ALA A 6 -20.10 -19.94 20.48
N ARG A 7 -20.18 -20.81 19.45
CA ARG A 7 -20.33 -22.26 19.64
C ARG A 7 -19.18 -22.90 20.41
N HIS A 8 -17.96 -22.38 20.23
CA HIS A 8 -16.76 -22.92 20.89
C HIS A 8 -16.41 -22.19 22.20
N GLY A 9 -17.23 -21.26 22.68
CA GLY A 9 -17.03 -20.60 23.97
C GLY A 9 -15.76 -19.73 24.01
N PHE A 10 -15.44 -19.06 22.91
CA PHE A 10 -14.33 -18.11 22.87
C PHE A 10 -14.57 -17.00 23.90
N ARG A 11 -13.49 -16.52 24.53
CA ARG A 11 -13.58 -15.53 25.61
C ARG A 11 -14.28 -14.24 25.19
N GLU A 12 -14.03 -13.79 23.96
CA GLU A 12 -14.62 -12.58 23.39
C GLU A 12 -14.57 -12.64 21.85
N ALA A 13 -15.51 -11.97 21.18
CA ALA A 13 -15.51 -11.82 19.73
C ALA A 13 -15.69 -10.34 19.36
N PHE A 14 -14.63 -9.75 18.81
CA PHE A 14 -14.63 -8.35 18.40
C PHE A 14 -15.15 -8.22 16.96
N LEU A 15 -16.35 -7.66 16.81
CA LEU A 15 -16.99 -7.47 15.52
C LEU A 15 -16.65 -6.09 14.98
N ASN A 16 -16.07 -6.05 13.78
CA ASN A 16 -15.74 -4.80 13.12
C ASN A 16 -16.92 -4.25 12.33
N ASP A 17 -16.88 -2.96 12.00
CA ASP A 17 -17.82 -2.34 11.09
C ASP A 17 -17.69 -2.99 9.69
N PRO A 18 -18.77 -3.57 9.14
CA PRO A 18 -18.74 -4.22 7.83
C PRO A 18 -18.48 -3.23 6.67
N ASP A 19 -18.69 -1.94 6.88
CA ASP A 19 -18.47 -0.91 5.86
C ASP A 19 -16.99 -0.47 5.79
N ILE A 20 -16.14 -0.93 6.72
CA ILE A 20 -14.69 -0.68 6.70
C ILE A 20 -13.98 -1.81 5.95
N GLY A 21 -13.48 -1.50 4.75
CA GLY A 21 -12.65 -2.42 3.97
C GLY A 21 -11.35 -2.80 4.69
N GLY A 22 -10.87 -4.03 4.49
CA GLY A 22 -9.72 -4.58 5.23
C GLY A 22 -8.45 -3.71 5.22
N ARG A 23 -8.07 -3.14 4.07
CA ARG A 23 -6.88 -2.27 3.95
C ARG A 23 -7.02 -0.92 4.68
N TYR A 24 -8.24 -0.49 4.97
CA TYR A 24 -8.59 0.72 5.74
C TYR A 24 -8.91 0.40 7.22
N SER A 25 -8.56 -0.80 7.69
CA SER A 25 -8.98 -1.30 9.01
C SER A 25 -7.89 -1.26 10.07
N ALA A 26 -6.73 -0.67 9.79
CA ALA A 26 -5.59 -0.61 10.72
C ALA A 26 -5.96 0.07 12.06
N LEU A 27 -6.78 1.13 12.02
CA LEU A 27 -7.25 1.84 13.21
C LEU A 27 -8.61 1.33 13.74
N SER A 28 -9.08 0.19 13.22
CA SER A 28 -10.28 -0.49 13.69
C SER A 28 -9.96 -1.62 14.68
N LEU A 29 -10.95 -2.40 15.11
CA LEU A 29 -10.71 -3.54 16.01
C LEU A 29 -9.70 -4.56 15.44
N PHE A 30 -9.53 -4.65 14.12
CA PHE A 30 -8.51 -5.50 13.50
C PHE A 30 -7.09 -5.16 13.95
N GLY A 31 -6.71 -3.88 13.96
CA GLY A 31 -5.38 -3.46 14.42
C GLY A 31 -5.33 -3.13 15.91
N LEU A 32 -6.42 -2.61 16.48
CA LEU A 32 -6.44 -2.15 17.87
C LEU A 32 -6.44 -3.31 18.88
N VAL A 33 -7.18 -4.40 18.64
CA VAL A 33 -7.20 -5.55 19.56
C VAL A 33 -5.81 -6.16 19.75
N PRO A 34 -5.07 -6.54 18.68
CA PRO A 34 -3.71 -7.05 18.86
C PRO A 34 -2.77 -5.99 19.45
N ALA A 35 -2.93 -4.70 19.13
CA ALA A 35 -2.12 -3.65 19.72
C ALA A 35 -2.30 -3.54 21.25
N VAL A 36 -3.54 -3.60 21.73
CA VAL A 36 -3.83 -3.63 23.19
C VAL A 36 -3.23 -4.86 23.85
N LEU A 37 -3.30 -6.03 23.21
CA LEU A 37 -2.71 -7.26 23.74
C LEU A 37 -1.18 -7.20 23.82
N LEU A 38 -0.55 -6.40 22.96
CA LEU A 38 0.89 -6.10 22.98
C LEU A 38 1.27 -5.00 23.99
N GLY A 39 0.29 -4.42 24.69
CA GLY A 39 0.52 -3.34 25.66
C GLY A 39 0.76 -1.96 25.03
N ILE A 40 0.37 -1.77 23.77
CA ILE A 40 0.46 -0.46 23.10
C ILE A 40 -0.64 0.46 23.66
N ASP A 41 -0.27 1.71 23.94
CA ASP A 41 -1.22 2.76 24.33
C ASP A 41 -2.05 3.20 23.11
N VAL A 42 -3.13 2.45 22.86
CA VAL A 42 -4.02 2.72 21.73
C VAL A 42 -4.79 4.03 21.88
N GLU A 43 -4.99 4.53 23.10
CA GLU A 43 -5.63 5.84 23.30
C GLU A 43 -4.71 6.95 22.76
N ARG A 44 -3.42 6.89 23.09
CA ARG A 44 -2.42 7.81 22.52
C ARG A 44 -2.33 7.66 21.01
N LEU A 45 -2.31 6.43 20.48
CA LEU A 45 -2.26 6.18 19.03
C LEU A 45 -3.48 6.79 18.31
N LEU A 46 -4.69 6.52 18.81
CA LEU A 46 -5.93 7.03 18.23
C LEU A 46 -6.06 8.55 18.35
N LYS A 47 -5.56 9.14 19.44
CA LYS A 47 -5.52 10.60 19.59
C LYS A 47 -4.66 11.28 18.53
N ARG A 48 -3.54 10.64 18.14
CA ARG A 48 -2.68 11.10 17.04
C ARG A 48 -3.40 11.02 15.70
N ALA A 49 -4.11 9.92 15.43
CA ALA A 49 -4.95 9.78 14.23
C ALA A 49 -6.07 10.82 14.17
N GLN A 50 -6.79 10.99 15.28
CA GLN A 50 -7.91 11.92 15.41
C GLN A 50 -7.51 13.37 15.17
N THR A 51 -6.31 13.76 15.60
CA THR A 51 -5.79 15.12 15.35
C THR A 51 -5.71 15.40 13.86
N VAL A 52 -5.13 14.47 13.08
CA VAL A 52 -5.08 14.59 11.61
C VAL A 52 -6.48 14.57 11.02
N ALA A 53 -7.37 13.69 11.48
CA ALA A 53 -8.74 13.62 10.99
C ALA A 53 -9.51 14.94 11.17
N ILE A 54 -9.40 15.54 12.36
CA ILE A 54 -10.03 16.83 12.67
C ILE A 54 -9.41 17.94 11.81
N GLU A 55 -8.10 17.96 11.67
CA GLU A 55 -7.41 18.95 10.83
C GLU A 55 -7.79 18.83 9.37
N SER A 56 -7.87 17.60 8.85
CA SER A 56 -8.25 17.34 7.47
C SER A 56 -9.72 17.66 7.17
N ALA A 57 -10.59 17.64 8.16
CA ALA A 57 -12.01 18.00 8.03
C ALA A 57 -12.26 19.52 8.06
N LYS A 58 -11.27 20.32 8.47
CA LYS A 58 -11.40 21.79 8.45
C LYS A 58 -11.50 22.27 7.00
N HIS A 59 -12.34 23.27 6.74
CA HIS A 59 -12.31 24.03 5.49
C HIS A 59 -11.06 24.91 5.46
N ALA A 60 -9.92 24.29 5.18
CA ALA A 60 -8.64 24.94 4.94
C ALA A 60 -8.36 24.97 3.43
N PRO A 61 -7.53 25.92 2.95
CA PRO A 61 -6.98 25.85 1.60
C PRO A 61 -6.35 24.48 1.32
N LEU A 62 -6.53 23.94 0.11
CA LEU A 62 -6.12 22.57 -0.24
C LEU A 62 -4.64 22.27 0.06
N GLY A 63 -3.76 23.26 -0.06
CA GLY A 63 -2.32 23.11 0.19
C GLY A 63 -1.91 23.03 1.67
N GLU A 64 -2.80 23.40 2.59
CA GLU A 64 -2.55 23.37 4.04
C GLU A 64 -2.92 22.02 4.67
N ASN A 65 -3.80 21.24 4.03
CA ASN A 65 -4.18 19.92 4.48
C ASN A 65 -3.15 18.89 3.99
N SER A 66 -2.39 18.31 4.92
CA SER A 66 -1.27 17.40 4.63
C SER A 66 -1.71 16.15 3.85
N ALA A 67 -2.84 15.54 4.22
CA ALA A 67 -3.39 14.38 3.53
C ALA A 67 -3.86 14.73 2.10
N VAL A 68 -4.50 15.89 1.93
CA VAL A 68 -4.92 16.37 0.61
C VAL A 68 -3.71 16.66 -0.27
N ARG A 69 -2.72 17.38 0.26
CA ARG A 69 -1.49 17.70 -0.46
C ARG A 69 -0.77 16.43 -0.90
N LEU A 70 -0.63 15.45 -0.02
CA LEU A 70 0.00 14.17 -0.37
C LEU A 70 -0.80 13.43 -1.45
N GLY A 71 -2.12 13.30 -1.30
CA GLY A 71 -2.97 12.64 -2.28
C GLY A 71 -2.93 13.32 -3.66
N LEU A 72 -2.89 14.65 -3.69
CA LEU A 72 -2.74 15.42 -4.92
C LEU A 72 -1.35 15.26 -5.56
N ILE A 73 -0.28 15.22 -4.76
CA ILE A 73 1.08 14.94 -5.26
C ILE A 73 1.12 13.55 -5.91
N LEU A 74 0.60 12.53 -5.21
CA LEU A 74 0.53 11.16 -5.72
C LEU A 74 -0.22 11.09 -7.05
N ALA A 75 -1.42 11.68 -7.13
CA ALA A 75 -2.20 11.71 -8.37
C ALA A 75 -1.49 12.49 -9.49
N ALA A 76 -0.95 13.67 -9.20
CA ALA A 76 -0.29 14.50 -10.21
C ALA A 76 0.96 13.83 -10.77
N CYS A 77 1.78 13.21 -9.92
CA CYS A 77 2.93 12.43 -10.33
C CYS A 77 2.52 11.25 -11.23
N ALA A 78 1.54 10.45 -10.79
CA ALA A 78 1.06 9.32 -11.58
C ALA A 78 0.51 9.73 -12.96
N VAL A 79 -0.29 10.80 -13.02
CA VAL A 79 -0.79 11.38 -14.29
C VAL A 79 0.35 11.89 -15.19
N ALA A 80 1.45 12.36 -14.59
CA ALA A 80 2.64 12.79 -15.30
C ALA A 80 3.58 11.64 -15.71
N GLY A 81 3.18 10.38 -15.50
CA GLY A 81 3.99 9.19 -15.82
C GLY A 81 4.93 8.74 -14.71
N ARG A 82 4.85 9.35 -13.52
CA ARG A 82 5.57 8.94 -12.31
C ARG A 82 4.67 8.11 -11.41
N ASP A 83 4.36 6.90 -11.87
CA ASP A 83 3.40 5.99 -11.24
C ASP A 83 4.03 5.07 -10.18
N LYS A 84 5.34 5.14 -9.95
CA LYS A 84 6.04 4.32 -8.96
C LYS A 84 6.38 5.12 -7.71
N ALA A 85 5.66 4.85 -6.63
CA ALA A 85 5.87 5.47 -5.32
C ALA A 85 6.89 4.64 -4.51
N THR A 86 8.14 5.12 -4.41
CA THR A 86 9.25 4.39 -3.77
C THR A 86 9.45 4.87 -2.34
N PHE A 87 9.36 3.96 -1.38
CA PHE A 87 9.37 4.27 0.05
C PHE A 87 10.73 4.02 0.68
N LEU A 88 11.32 5.09 1.23
CA LEU A 88 12.54 5.03 2.03
C LEU A 88 12.12 5.11 3.50
N LEU A 89 12.15 3.98 4.19
CA LEU A 89 11.65 3.83 5.56
C LEU A 89 12.79 3.47 6.52
N PRO A 90 12.87 4.10 7.70
CA PRO A 90 13.80 3.66 8.73
C PRO A 90 13.40 2.26 9.24
N PRO A 91 14.37 1.42 9.65
CA PRO A 91 14.12 0.03 10.07
C PRO A 91 13.02 -0.12 11.13
N GLU A 92 12.90 0.86 12.02
CA GLU A 92 11.95 0.92 13.14
C GLU A 92 10.49 0.91 12.67
N ILE A 93 10.22 1.41 11.46
CA ILE A 93 8.88 1.46 10.88
C ILE A 93 8.80 0.67 9.57
N ALA A 94 9.75 -0.22 9.28
CA ALA A 94 9.75 -1.00 8.04
C ALA A 94 8.44 -1.78 7.82
N SER A 95 7.82 -2.29 8.89
CA SER A 95 6.53 -3.00 8.83
C SER A 95 5.35 -2.11 8.41
N PHE A 96 5.43 -0.80 8.65
CA PHE A 96 4.45 0.17 8.16
C PHE A 96 4.44 0.22 6.63
N GLY A 97 5.60 0.02 5.99
CA GLY A 97 5.72 -0.06 4.54
C GLY A 97 4.84 -1.15 3.93
N GLY A 98 4.80 -2.36 4.52
CA GLY A 98 3.94 -3.44 4.01
C GLY A 98 2.45 -3.11 4.09
N TRP A 99 2.01 -2.35 5.11
CA TRP A 99 0.64 -1.86 5.16
C TRP A 99 0.37 -0.79 4.09
N ILE A 100 1.28 0.17 3.88
CA ILE A 100 1.13 1.18 2.82
C ILE A 100 1.09 0.52 1.44
N GLU A 101 1.95 -0.47 1.20
CA GLU A 101 2.02 -1.22 -0.05
C GLU A 101 0.64 -1.81 -0.38
N GLN A 102 0.04 -2.53 0.57
CA GLN A 102 -1.30 -3.08 0.38
C GLN A 102 -2.34 -1.99 0.16
N LEU A 103 -2.32 -0.93 0.98
CA LEU A 103 -3.28 0.17 0.89
C LEU A 103 -3.27 0.80 -0.50
N ILE A 104 -2.10 1.18 -1.02
CA ILE A 104 -1.98 1.89 -2.30
C ILE A 104 -2.24 0.94 -3.47
N ALA A 105 -1.61 -0.25 -3.48
CA ALA A 105 -1.71 -1.17 -4.61
C ALA A 105 -3.16 -1.63 -4.83
N GLU A 106 -3.86 -2.06 -3.78
CA GLU A 106 -5.24 -2.55 -3.91
C GLU A 106 -6.26 -1.42 -4.11
N SER A 107 -5.97 -0.21 -3.64
CA SER A 107 -6.89 0.93 -3.83
C SER A 107 -6.75 1.53 -5.23
N THR A 108 -5.53 1.54 -5.79
CA THR A 108 -5.25 2.28 -7.02
C THR A 108 -5.07 1.41 -8.27
N GLY A 109 -4.63 0.15 -8.16
CA GLY A 109 -4.38 -0.74 -9.29
C GLY A 109 -5.66 -1.25 -9.96
N LYS A 110 -6.30 -0.40 -10.78
CA LYS A 110 -7.63 -0.62 -11.37
C LYS A 110 -7.70 -0.05 -12.77
N GLU A 111 -8.51 -0.68 -13.62
CA GLU A 111 -8.85 -0.14 -14.96
C GLU A 111 -7.61 0.23 -15.82
N GLY A 112 -6.49 -0.49 -15.65
CA GLY A 112 -5.25 -0.23 -16.38
C GLY A 112 -4.46 0.99 -15.90
N THR A 113 -4.83 1.58 -14.75
CA THR A 113 -4.10 2.64 -14.07
C THR A 113 -3.76 2.24 -12.63
N GLY A 114 -2.93 3.02 -11.97
CA GLY A 114 -2.62 2.85 -10.56
C GLY A 114 -1.29 3.48 -10.16
N ILE A 115 -1.01 3.42 -8.87
CA ILE A 115 0.28 3.75 -8.31
C ILE A 115 0.89 2.43 -7.85
N LEU A 116 2.10 2.13 -8.30
CA LEU A 116 2.88 0.99 -7.84
C LEU A 116 3.70 1.41 -6.60
N PRO A 117 3.32 1.01 -5.38
CA PRO A 117 4.16 1.21 -4.21
C PRO A 117 5.35 0.25 -4.27
N ILE A 118 6.55 0.78 -4.01
CA ILE A 118 7.79 0.01 -3.97
C ILE A 118 8.39 0.19 -2.58
N VAL A 119 8.41 -0.89 -1.81
CA VAL A 119 8.85 -0.91 -0.41
C VAL A 119 10.02 -1.86 -0.26
N GLY A 120 11.05 -1.45 0.47
CA GLY A 120 12.22 -2.29 0.75
C GLY A 120 13.22 -2.43 -0.41
N GLU A 121 13.08 -1.63 -1.47
CA GLU A 121 14.09 -1.51 -2.52
C GLU A 121 15.37 -0.88 -1.92
N PRO A 122 16.54 -1.54 -2.00
CA PRO A 122 17.81 -0.92 -1.62
C PRO A 122 18.07 0.33 -2.47
N VAL A 123 18.43 1.43 -1.83
CA VAL A 123 18.65 2.69 -2.55
C VAL A 123 19.93 2.61 -3.38
N GLY A 124 19.78 2.77 -4.69
CA GLY A 124 20.87 2.87 -5.66
C GLY A 124 21.26 4.32 -5.95
N PRO A 125 22.29 4.52 -6.81
CA PRO A 125 22.65 5.86 -7.27
C PRO A 125 21.53 6.46 -8.14
N PRO A 126 21.41 7.80 -8.25
CA PRO A 126 20.30 8.45 -8.95
C PRO A 126 20.09 8.02 -10.41
N GLU A 127 21.16 7.64 -11.11
CA GLU A 127 21.12 7.19 -12.51
C GLU A 127 20.53 5.79 -12.68
N ALA A 128 20.33 5.04 -11.59
CA ALA A 128 19.66 3.74 -11.62
C ALA A 128 18.13 3.86 -11.79
N TYR A 129 17.59 5.06 -11.63
CA TYR A 129 16.15 5.32 -11.64
C TYR A 129 15.73 6.08 -12.90
N GLY A 130 14.58 5.68 -13.47
CA GLY A 130 13.95 6.39 -14.57
C GLY A 130 13.15 7.61 -14.10
N ASP A 131 12.57 8.32 -15.07
CA ASP A 131 11.65 9.44 -14.84
C ASP A 131 10.24 9.00 -14.41
N ASP A 132 10.11 7.80 -13.84
CA ASP A 132 8.87 7.16 -13.44
C ASP A 132 8.69 7.07 -11.91
N ARG A 133 9.69 7.53 -11.15
CA ARG A 133 9.67 7.49 -9.68
C ARG A 133 9.14 8.79 -9.07
N LEU A 134 8.38 8.60 -7.98
CA LEU A 134 8.17 9.54 -6.89
C LEU A 134 8.73 8.88 -5.62
N PHE A 135 9.65 9.54 -4.94
CA PHE A 135 10.22 9.01 -3.70
C PHE A 135 9.50 9.59 -2.48
N ILE A 136 9.29 8.75 -1.46
CA ILE A 136 8.70 9.13 -0.19
C ILE A 136 9.67 8.71 0.90
N SER A 137 10.34 9.70 1.48
CA SER A 137 11.35 9.50 2.52
C SER A 137 10.74 9.74 3.89
N PHE A 138 10.78 8.73 4.74
CA PHE A 138 10.44 8.83 6.16
C PHE A 138 11.70 9.02 7.00
N SER A 139 11.57 9.76 8.10
CA SER A 139 12.56 9.81 9.17
C SER A 139 11.85 9.82 10.53
N LEU A 140 12.49 9.32 11.58
CA LEU A 140 12.04 9.58 12.95
C LEU A 140 12.69 10.84 13.48
N ARG A 141 11.97 11.61 14.31
CA ARG A 141 12.55 12.80 14.93
C ARG A 141 13.78 12.43 15.75
N GLY A 142 14.89 13.12 15.47
CA GLY A 142 16.16 12.89 16.15
C GLY A 142 17.06 11.87 15.43
N ASP A 143 16.55 11.19 14.41
CA ASP A 143 17.42 10.57 13.42
C ASP A 143 18.20 11.69 12.73
N ALA A 144 19.49 11.46 12.47
CA ALA A 144 20.11 12.17 11.38
C ALA A 144 19.26 11.83 10.15
N PRO A 145 18.80 12.80 9.35
CA PRO A 145 18.18 12.46 8.09
C PRO A 145 19.14 11.50 7.38
N ASP A 146 18.62 10.55 6.62
CA ASP A 146 19.45 9.78 5.69
C ASP A 146 19.92 10.77 4.62
N GLU A 147 20.86 11.65 5.01
CA GLU A 147 21.15 12.94 4.39
C GLU A 147 21.85 12.74 3.05
N ASN A 148 22.32 11.53 2.76
CA ASN A 148 22.99 11.21 1.51
C ASN A 148 21.98 10.71 0.48
N ALA A 149 21.29 9.59 0.71
CA ALA A 149 20.56 8.91 -0.36
C ALA A 149 19.35 9.72 -0.88
N ALA A 150 18.46 10.18 0.01
CA ALA A 150 17.31 10.97 -0.40
C ALA A 150 17.75 12.34 -0.98
N SER A 151 18.76 12.98 -0.40
CA SER A 151 19.23 14.27 -0.90
C SER A 151 19.97 14.16 -2.23
N GLU A 152 20.72 13.09 -2.48
CA GLU A 152 21.36 12.81 -3.76
C GLU A 152 20.31 12.63 -4.86
N LEU A 153 19.24 11.88 -4.58
CA LEU A 153 18.09 11.74 -5.48
C LEU A 153 17.41 13.09 -5.76
N GLU A 154 17.23 13.92 -4.73
CA GLU A 154 16.63 15.26 -4.86
C GLU A 154 17.52 16.18 -5.69
N CYS A 155 18.83 16.19 -5.45
CA CYS A 155 19.82 16.94 -6.22
C CYS A 155 19.90 16.51 -7.68
N ALA A 156 19.65 15.23 -7.96
CA ALA A 156 19.55 14.69 -9.31
C ALA A 156 18.23 15.04 -10.02
N GLY A 157 17.27 15.65 -9.32
CA GLY A 157 16.01 16.14 -9.88
C GLY A 157 14.82 15.18 -9.73
N HIS A 158 14.99 14.08 -8.97
CA HIS A 158 13.86 13.21 -8.66
C HIS A 158 12.89 13.87 -7.67
N PRO A 159 11.57 13.80 -7.88
CA PRO A 159 10.62 14.35 -6.94
C PRO A 159 10.59 13.52 -5.65
N ILE A 160 10.68 14.22 -4.52
CA ILE A 160 10.70 13.62 -3.18
C ILE A 160 9.65 14.28 -2.28
N VAL A 161 8.95 13.45 -1.52
CA VAL A 161 8.16 13.86 -0.35
C VAL A 161 8.89 13.42 0.91
N ARG A 162 9.22 14.37 1.79
CA ARG A 162 9.85 14.08 3.10
C ARG A 162 8.79 14.10 4.20
N ILE A 163 8.77 13.06 5.03
CA ILE A 163 7.83 12.89 6.14
C ILE A 163 8.64 12.60 7.42
N GLU A 164 8.69 13.57 8.32
CA GLU A 164 9.21 13.34 9.68
C GLU A 164 8.09 12.79 10.57
N VAL A 165 8.40 11.74 11.32
CA VAL A 165 7.51 11.15 12.32
C VAL A 165 8.11 11.36 13.72
N ASP A 166 7.39 12.08 14.56
CA ASP A 166 7.84 12.50 15.91
C ASP A 166 8.28 11.35 16.82
N ASP A 167 7.47 10.30 16.87
CA ASP A 167 7.64 9.11 17.71
C ASP A 167 6.85 7.96 17.07
N LEU A 168 7.01 6.73 17.57
CA LEU A 168 6.28 5.58 17.02
C LEU A 168 4.74 5.71 17.15
N TYR A 169 4.23 6.51 18.09
CA TYR A 169 2.79 6.81 18.16
C TYR A 169 2.34 7.77 17.05
N GLY A 170 3.27 8.51 16.43
CA GLY A 170 3.06 9.27 15.22
C GLY A 170 2.59 8.42 14.03
N LEU A 171 2.81 7.10 14.05
CA LEU A 171 2.20 6.18 13.08
C LEU A 171 0.66 6.24 13.11
N GLY A 172 0.05 6.54 14.26
CA GLY A 172 -1.41 6.78 14.34
C GLY A 172 -1.87 7.90 13.41
N SER A 173 -1.12 9.01 13.38
CA SER A 173 -1.36 10.10 12.43
C SER A 173 -1.15 9.65 10.98
N GLN A 174 -0.11 8.85 10.73
CA GLN A 174 0.21 8.37 9.38
C GLN A 174 -0.85 7.41 8.84
N PHE A 175 -1.38 6.47 9.63
CA PHE A 175 -2.45 5.58 9.18
C PHE A 175 -3.63 6.35 8.57
N PHE A 176 -4.20 7.30 9.33
CA PHE A 176 -5.30 8.12 8.82
C PHE A 176 -4.89 9.00 7.63
N LEU A 177 -3.71 9.62 7.70
CA LEU A 177 -3.22 10.50 6.63
C LEU A 177 -3.11 9.74 5.30
N TRP A 178 -2.55 8.54 5.31
CA TRP A 178 -2.37 7.71 4.12
C TRP A 178 -3.67 7.11 3.60
N GLU A 179 -4.60 6.74 4.48
CA GLU A 179 -5.95 6.32 4.09
C GLU A 179 -6.64 7.43 3.28
N LEU A 180 -6.63 8.66 3.80
CA LEU A 180 -7.24 9.80 3.14
C LEU A 180 -6.47 10.22 1.86
N ALA A 181 -5.14 10.27 1.91
CA ALA A 181 -4.31 10.61 0.76
C ALA A 181 -4.52 9.61 -0.40
N THR A 182 -4.62 8.31 -0.10
CA THR A 182 -4.88 7.26 -1.09
C THR A 182 -6.27 7.41 -1.71
N ALA A 183 -7.28 7.75 -0.91
CA ALA A 183 -8.62 8.01 -1.43
C ALA A 183 -8.65 9.21 -2.39
N ILE A 184 -7.93 10.28 -2.04
CA ILE A 184 -7.79 11.48 -2.88
C ILE A 184 -7.00 11.17 -4.15
N ALA A 185 -5.93 10.38 -4.05
CA ALA A 185 -5.15 9.94 -5.20
C ALA A 185 -6.01 9.12 -6.18
N GLY A 186 -6.78 8.16 -5.66
CA GLY A 186 -7.73 7.38 -6.46
C GLY A 186 -8.76 8.25 -7.18
N HIS A 187 -9.32 9.25 -6.48
CA HIS A 187 -10.22 10.21 -7.12
C HIS A 187 -9.52 11.00 -8.24
N GLY A 188 -8.29 11.46 -8.02
CA GLY A 188 -7.49 12.15 -9.04
C GLY A 188 -7.20 11.27 -10.26
N LEU A 189 -7.06 9.96 -10.06
CA LEU A 189 -6.90 8.94 -11.10
C LEU A 189 -8.23 8.49 -11.73
N LYS A 190 -9.37 9.05 -11.28
CA LYS A 190 -10.73 8.72 -11.75
C LYS A 190 -11.14 7.26 -11.54
N ILE A 191 -10.63 6.65 -10.48
CA ILE A 191 -10.98 5.29 -10.05
C ILE A 191 -11.65 5.34 -8.68
N ASN A 192 -12.41 4.31 -8.36
CA ASN A 192 -12.95 4.14 -7.02
C ASN A 192 -11.86 3.54 -6.11
N PRO A 193 -11.39 4.20 -5.05
CA PRO A 193 -10.34 3.66 -4.19
C PRO A 193 -10.85 2.56 -3.24
N PHE A 194 -12.17 2.38 -3.08
CA PHE A 194 -12.75 1.53 -2.03
C PHE A 194 -13.21 0.16 -2.52
N ASP A 195 -13.51 -0.03 -3.80
CA ASP A 195 -13.91 -1.33 -4.35
C ASP A 195 -12.70 -2.28 -4.60
N GLN A 196 -12.98 -3.53 -4.96
CA GLN A 196 -11.97 -4.56 -5.29
C GLN A 196 -12.51 -5.56 -6.34
N PRO A 197 -12.86 -5.13 -7.56
CA PRO A 197 -13.49 -6.02 -8.55
C PRO A 197 -12.59 -7.22 -8.91
N ASN A 198 -11.28 -7.01 -9.01
CA ASN A 198 -10.31 -8.05 -9.41
C ASN A 198 -10.10 -9.14 -8.35
N VAL A 199 -10.31 -8.82 -7.08
CA VAL A 199 -10.18 -9.81 -5.99
C VAL A 199 -11.37 -10.77 -6.00
N GLU A 200 -12.56 -10.26 -6.26
CA GLU A 200 -13.77 -11.09 -6.32
C GLU A 200 -13.79 -12.01 -7.54
N SER A 201 -13.27 -11.56 -8.69
CA SER A 201 -13.11 -12.42 -9.86
C SER A 201 -12.11 -13.56 -9.59
N ALA A 202 -10.96 -13.27 -8.99
CA ALA A 202 -9.96 -14.27 -8.61
C ALA A 202 -10.51 -15.28 -7.60
N LYS A 203 -11.28 -14.84 -6.59
CA LYS A 203 -11.94 -15.73 -5.63
C LYS A 203 -12.96 -16.66 -6.31
N THR A 204 -13.68 -16.15 -7.30
CA THR A 204 -14.67 -16.93 -8.05
C THR A 204 -13.97 -18.04 -8.85
N LEU A 205 -12.94 -17.68 -9.62
CA LEU A 205 -12.13 -18.65 -10.36
C LEU A 205 -11.50 -19.70 -9.44
N ALA A 206 -10.93 -19.28 -8.29
CA ALA A 206 -10.35 -20.21 -7.34
C ALA A 206 -11.39 -21.19 -6.77
N ARG A 207 -12.62 -20.72 -6.47
CA ARG A 207 -13.72 -21.59 -6.03
C ARG A 207 -14.12 -22.58 -7.12
N GLU A 208 -14.25 -22.13 -8.36
CA GLU A 208 -14.58 -22.99 -9.51
C GLU A 208 -13.51 -24.07 -9.74
N MET A 209 -12.23 -23.74 -9.60
CA MET A 209 -11.12 -24.70 -9.69
C MET A 209 -11.18 -25.75 -8.57
N VAL A 210 -11.42 -25.32 -7.32
CA VAL A 210 -11.54 -26.22 -6.16
C VAL A 210 -12.76 -27.13 -6.31
N ASP A 211 -13.90 -26.60 -6.74
CA ASP A 211 -15.12 -27.38 -6.92
C ASP A 211 -14.98 -28.37 -8.08
N THR A 212 -14.30 -27.99 -9.16
CA THR A 212 -13.93 -28.90 -10.25
C THR A 212 -13.06 -30.04 -9.73
N PHE A 213 -11.98 -29.73 -9.01
CA PHE A 213 -11.08 -30.73 -8.43
C PHE A 213 -11.81 -31.69 -7.49
N ARG A 214 -12.70 -31.19 -6.63
CA ARG A 214 -13.52 -32.03 -5.73
C ARG A 214 -14.42 -33.00 -6.48
N ARG A 215 -14.89 -32.63 -7.68
CA ARG A 215 -15.78 -33.45 -8.50
C ARG A 215 -15.03 -34.44 -9.40
N THR A 216 -13.90 -34.03 -9.97
CA THR A 216 -13.18 -34.81 -11.00
C THR A 216 -11.90 -35.46 -10.50
N GLY A 217 -11.35 -35.00 -9.38
CA GLY A 217 -10.00 -35.37 -8.91
C GLY A 217 -8.85 -34.69 -9.65
N GLU A 218 -9.16 -33.79 -10.60
CA GLU A 218 -8.19 -33.14 -11.48
C GLU A 218 -8.44 -31.63 -11.54
N LEU A 219 -7.36 -30.84 -11.56
CA LEU A 219 -7.47 -29.39 -11.78
C LEU A 219 -7.76 -29.12 -13.27
N PRO A 220 -8.52 -28.07 -13.60
CA PRO A 220 -8.72 -27.70 -14.99
C PRO A 220 -7.38 -27.37 -15.65
N PRO A 221 -7.20 -27.73 -16.94
CA PRO A 221 -5.97 -27.47 -17.67
C PRO A 221 -5.68 -25.96 -17.68
N SER A 222 -4.45 -25.57 -17.32
CA SER A 222 -4.01 -24.18 -17.42
C SER A 222 -3.46 -23.92 -18.82
N GLU A 223 -3.81 -22.76 -19.39
CA GLU A 223 -3.11 -22.20 -20.55
C GLU A 223 -1.75 -21.66 -20.08
N SER A 224 -0.82 -22.54 -19.73
CA SER A 224 0.55 -22.16 -19.45
C SER A 224 1.42 -22.44 -20.67
N SER A 225 2.12 -21.42 -21.15
CA SER A 225 3.19 -21.63 -22.13
C SER A 225 4.36 -22.31 -21.42
N PRO A 226 5.04 -23.28 -22.07
CA PRO A 226 6.21 -23.90 -21.48
C PRO A 226 7.28 -22.85 -21.20
N LEU A 227 7.78 -22.82 -19.95
CA LEU A 227 8.90 -21.98 -19.51
C LEU A 227 10.18 -22.41 -20.23
N THR A 228 10.41 -21.84 -21.41
CA THR A 228 11.63 -22.02 -22.20
C THR A 228 12.45 -20.74 -22.18
N SER A 229 13.78 -20.87 -22.29
CA SER A 229 14.67 -19.70 -22.41
C SER A 229 14.29 -18.82 -23.60
N GLY A 230 13.97 -19.41 -24.75
CA GLY A 230 13.53 -18.68 -25.94
C GLY A 230 12.21 -17.94 -25.73
N GLY A 231 11.25 -18.55 -25.04
CA GLY A 231 9.98 -17.91 -24.69
C GLY A 231 10.16 -16.74 -23.71
N LEU A 232 11.06 -16.87 -22.74
CA LEU A 232 11.40 -15.79 -21.81
C LEU A 232 12.08 -14.62 -22.54
N VAL A 233 13.07 -14.89 -23.41
CA VAL A 233 13.74 -13.84 -24.20
C VAL A 233 12.73 -13.11 -25.09
N ALA A 234 11.87 -13.83 -25.80
CA ALA A 234 10.84 -13.21 -26.64
C ALA A 234 9.84 -12.37 -25.83
N PHE A 235 9.52 -12.78 -24.60
CA PHE A 235 8.70 -11.97 -23.70
C PHE A 235 9.43 -10.70 -23.28
N LEU A 236 10.70 -10.81 -22.86
CA LEU A 236 11.55 -9.69 -22.45
C LEU A 236 11.78 -8.69 -23.58
N ASP A 237 12.00 -9.16 -24.81
CA ASP A 237 12.16 -8.31 -26.00
C ASP A 237 10.89 -7.48 -26.31
N GLY A 238 9.73 -7.92 -25.80
CA GLY A 238 8.46 -7.22 -25.91
C GLY A 238 8.24 -6.14 -24.85
N ILE A 239 9.13 -6.02 -23.85
CA ILE A 239 9.02 -5.05 -22.75
C ILE A 239 9.90 -3.84 -23.08
N GLY A 240 9.33 -2.63 -23.06
CA GLY A 240 10.06 -1.38 -23.23
C GLY A 240 9.61 -0.35 -22.21
N ALA A 241 10.35 0.75 -22.04
CA ALA A 241 9.87 1.82 -21.16
C ALA A 241 8.49 2.33 -21.65
N PRO A 242 7.47 2.46 -20.76
CA PRO A 242 7.52 2.45 -19.29
C PRO A 242 7.12 1.12 -18.61
N ASP A 243 7.06 0.02 -19.36
CA ASP A 243 6.65 -1.30 -18.88
C ASP A 243 7.61 -1.84 -17.80
N TYR A 244 7.10 -2.75 -16.97
CA TYR A 244 7.90 -3.46 -15.97
C TYR A 244 7.57 -4.95 -15.97
N LEU A 245 8.56 -5.76 -15.58
CA LEU A 245 8.41 -7.20 -15.37
C LEU A 245 8.21 -7.46 -13.87
N ALA A 246 7.06 -8.03 -13.51
CA ALA A 246 6.85 -8.59 -12.18
C ALA A 246 7.05 -10.11 -12.21
N ILE A 247 7.97 -10.63 -11.40
CA ILE A 247 8.20 -12.07 -11.25
C ILE A 247 7.64 -12.51 -9.90
N HIS A 248 6.55 -13.28 -9.91
CA HIS A 248 6.06 -13.96 -8.72
C HIS A 248 6.69 -15.36 -8.63
N ALA A 249 7.67 -15.51 -7.73
CA ALA A 249 8.32 -16.79 -7.46
C ALA A 249 7.81 -17.39 -6.14
N TYR A 250 7.20 -18.57 -6.21
CA TYR A 250 6.88 -19.37 -5.04
C TYR A 250 8.08 -20.26 -4.72
N LEU A 251 8.85 -19.89 -3.70
CA LEU A 251 10.00 -20.69 -3.26
C LEU A 251 9.52 -21.84 -2.34
N PRO A 252 10.05 -23.07 -2.52
CA PRO A 252 9.68 -24.24 -1.72
C PRO A 252 10.18 -24.20 -0.27
#